data_AF-A0A1H3N0W5-F1
#
_entry.id   AF-A0A1H3N0W5-F1
#
_cell.length_a   1.000
_cell.length_b   1.000
_cell.length_c   1.000
_cell.angle_alpha   90.00
_cell.angle_beta   90.00
_cell.angle_gamma   90.00
#
_symmetry.space_group_name_H-M   'P 1'
#
loop_
_entity.id
_entity.type
_entity.pdbx_description
1 polymer ?
#
loop_
_entity_poly.entity_id
_entity_poly.type
_entity_poly.pdbx_seq_one_letter_code
_entity_poly.pdbx_strand_id
1 'polypeptide(L)' 'MDVGAIDLPGGAAYHLCGPLPFMQAVRSALIDRGVAPRDIQYEVLGPDPAVPVRPDLRSG' A
#
# COMPACT_ATOMS: atom_id res chain seq x y z
N MET A 1 -3.36 3.74 -10.50
CA MET A 1 -2.30 4.77 -10.54
C MET A 1 -1.18 4.24 -11.41
N ASP A 2 -0.59 5.06 -12.26
CA ASP A 2 0.59 4.70 -13.04
C ASP A 2 1.86 5.06 -12.25
N VAL A 3 2.58 4.04 -11.79
CA VAL A 3 3.84 4.22 -11.04
C VAL A 3 4.98 4.58 -12.00
N GLY A 4 4.91 4.18 -13.29
CA GLY A 4 5.95 4.42 -14.29
C GLY A 4 6.20 5.90 -14.59
N ALA A 5 5.19 6.74 -14.38
CA ALA A 5 5.28 8.19 -14.55
C ALA A 5 6.02 8.93 -13.40
N ILE A 6 6.46 8.21 -12.36
CA ILE A 6 7.07 8.77 -11.15
C ILE A 6 8.57 8.51 -11.16
N ASP A 7 9.38 9.53 -10.86
CA ASP A 7 10.81 9.35 -10.65
C ASP A 7 11.08 8.71 -9.28
N LEU A 8 11.88 7.66 -9.25
CA LEU A 8 12.11 6.83 -8.06
C LEU A 8 13.52 7.10 -7.52
N PRO A 9 13.68 8.00 -6.53
CA PRO A 9 14.98 8.30 -5.98
C PRO A 9 15.59 7.06 -5.31
N GLY A 10 16.90 6.89 -5.51
CA GLY A 10 17.66 5.80 -4.89
C GLY A 10 17.64 5.87 -3.37
N GLY A 11 17.43 4.73 -2.72
CA GLY A 11 17.44 4.61 -1.26
C GLY A 11 16.19 5.15 -0.56
N ALA A 12 15.12 5.45 -1.29
CA ALA A 12 13.85 5.85 -0.70
C ALA A 12 13.07 4.67 -0.09
N ALA A 13 12.33 4.95 0.98
CA ALA A 13 11.32 4.07 1.52
C ALA A 13 9.93 4.44 0.98
N TYR A 14 9.17 3.44 0.54
CA TYR A 14 7.85 3.60 -0.07
C TYR A 14 6.78 3.13 0.90
N HIS A 15 5.87 4.01 1.28
CA HIS A 15 4.75 3.71 2.16
C HIS A 15 3.45 3.69 1.37
N LEU A 16 2.78 2.54 1.35
CA LEU A 16 1.54 2.32 0.63
C LEU A 16 0.37 2.29 1.62
N CYS A 17 -0.67 3.06 1.34
CA CYS A 17 -1.93 3.01 2.05
C CYS A 17 -3.09 2.92 1.05
N GLY A 18 -4.15 2.18 1.42
CA GLY A 18 -5.37 2.09 0.62
C GLY A 18 -5.89 0.66 0.48
N PRO A 19 -6.79 0.40 -0.49
CA PRO A 19 -7.34 -0.92 -0.72
C PRO A 19 -6.25 -1.94 -1.08
N LEU A 20 -6.37 -3.15 -0.55
CA LEU A 20 -5.38 -4.21 -0.79
C LEU A 20 -5.08 -4.46 -2.28
N PRO A 21 -6.08 -4.55 -3.19
CA PRO A 21 -5.79 -4.74 -4.61
C PRO A 21 -4.98 -3.59 -5.23
N PHE A 22 -5.21 -2.36 -4.77
CA PHE A 22 -4.46 -1.19 -5.21
C PHE A 22 -3.00 -1.26 -4.72
N MET A 23 -2.79 -1.55 -3.43
CA MET A 23 -1.45 -1.65 -2.87
C MET A 23 -0.66 -2.81 -3.49
N GLN A 24 -1.31 -3.93 -3.80
CA GLN A 24 -0.70 -5.05 -4.52
C GLN A 24 -0.19 -4.64 -5.91
N ALA A 25 -1.01 -3.91 -6.67
CA ALA A 25 -0.64 -3.43 -8.00
C ALA A 25 0.55 -2.45 -7.95
N VAL A 26 0.52 -1.48 -7.01
CA VAL A 26 1.61 -0.50 -6.84
C VAL A 26 2.90 -1.19 -6.39
N ARG A 27 2.81 -2.14 -5.45
CA ARG A 27 3.97 -2.92 -4.98
C ARG A 27 4.63 -3.69 -6.12
N SER A 28 3.85 -4.35 -6.98
CA SER A 28 4.39 -5.08 -8.14
C SER A 28 5.18 -4.14 -9.04
N ALA A 29 4.61 -2.98 -9.39
CA ALA A 29 5.27 -2.01 -10.26
C ALA A 29 6.56 -1.44 -9.66
N LEU A 30 6.65 -1.24 -8.34
CA LEU A 30 7.88 -0.80 -7.67
C LEU A 30 8.97 -1.88 -7.72
N ILE A 31 8.60 -3.14 -7.51
CA ILE A 31 9.54 -4.28 -7.59
C ILE A 31 10.06 -4.45 -9.02
N ASP A 32 9.19 -4.35 -10.02
CA ASP A 32 9.58 -4.41 -11.44
C ASP A 32 10.56 -3.30 -11.83
N ARG A 33 10.58 -2.20 -11.08
CA ARG A 33 11.51 -1.07 -11.23
C ARG A 33 12.76 -1.17 -10.34
N GLY A 34 12.96 -2.29 -9.65
CA GLY A 34 14.17 -2.57 -8.87
C GLY A 34 14.15 -2.08 -7.42
N VAL A 35 13.01 -1.64 -6.90
CA VAL A 35 12.89 -1.32 -5.47
C VAL A 35 12.95 -2.61 -4.66
N ALA A 36 13.82 -2.64 -3.64
CA ALA A 36 13.95 -3.81 -2.79
C ALA A 36 12.65 -4.00 -1.97
N PRO A 37 12.12 -5.24 -1.84
CA PRO A 37 10.88 -5.48 -1.10
C PRO A 37 10.88 -4.98 0.36
N ARG A 38 12.07 -4.93 0.99
CA ARG A 38 12.26 -4.41 2.35
C ARG A 38 12.04 -2.90 2.49
N ASP A 39 12.08 -2.18 1.37
CA ASP A 39 11.91 -0.72 1.33
C ASP A 39 10.46 -0.34 0.96
N ILE A 40 9.53 -1.32 0.89
CA ILE A 40 8.12 -1.11 0.57
C ILE A 40 7.25 -1.57 1.75
N GLN A 41 6.69 -0.60 2.47
CA GLN A 41 5.85 -0.82 3.63
C GLN A 41 4.37 -0.58 3.29
N TYR A 42 3.47 -1.39 3.85
CA TYR A 42 2.03 -1.26 3.65
C TYR A 42 1.33 -1.00 4.97
N GLU A 43 0.35 -0.09 4.93
CA GLU A 43 -0.51 0.23 6.04
C GLU A 43 -1.97 0.13 5.59
N VAL A 44 -2.72 -0.78 6.20
CA VAL A 44 -4.15 -0.94 5.94
C VAL A 44 -4.89 -0.02 6.89
N LEU A 45 -5.29 1.15 6.41
CA LEU A 45 -6.18 2.06 7.13
C LEU A 45 -7.63 1.63 6.94
N GLY A 46 -8.09 0.69 7.76
CA GLY A 46 -9.49 0.27 7.79
C GLY A 46 -9.70 -1.06 8.53
N PRO A 47 -10.95 -1.39 8.88
CA PRO A 47 -11.28 -2.72 9.37
C PRO A 47 -10.87 -3.74 8.29
N ASP A 48 -10.18 -4.79 8.72
CA ASP A 48 -9.80 -5.90 7.84
C ASP A 48 -11.06 -6.36 7.06
N PRO A 49 -11.03 -6.46 5.73
CA PRO A 49 -12.19 -6.93 4.96
C PRO A 49 -12.65 -8.35 5.36
N ALA A 50 -11.78 -9.16 5.99
CA ALA A 50 -12.12 -10.45 6.58
C ALA A 50 -12.78 -10.34 7.97
N VAL A 51 -12.74 -9.16 8.60
CA VAL A 51 -13.34 -8.89 9.91
C VAL A 51 -14.60 -8.04 9.73
N PRO A 52 -15.80 -8.56 10.05
CA PRO A 52 -17.02 -7.78 9.93
C PRO A 52 -16.97 -6.56 10.86
N VAL A 53 -17.30 -5.40 10.30
CA VAL A 53 -17.39 -4.14 11.07
C VAL A 53 -18.51 -4.29 12.11
N ARG A 54 -18.16 -4.08 13.37
CA ARG A 54 -19.12 -4.03 14.47
C ARG A 54 -19.98 -2.76 14.35
N PRO A 55 -21.30 -2.86 14.12
CA PRO A 55 -22.15 -1.69 13.85
C PRO A 55 -22.31 -0.77 15.06
N ASP A 56 -21.98 -1.24 16.27
CA ASP A 56 -22.03 -0.49 17.53
C ASP A 56 -20.77 0.35 17.81
N LEU A 57 -19.69 0.16 17.04
CA LEU A 57 -18.43 0.89 17.24
C LEU A 57 -18.45 2.22 16.46
N ARG A 58 -19.18 3.22 16.99
CA ARG A 58 -19.04 4.61 16.51
C ARG A 58 -17.63 5.10 16.81
N SER A 59 -16.91 5.51 15.75
CA SER A 59 -15.68 6.28 15.87
C SER A 59 -16.00 7.54 16.67
N GLY A 60 -15.46 7.62 17.89
CA GLY A 60 -15.54 8.79 18.76
C GLY A 60 -14.77 9.97 18.21
#